data_AF-A0A353RFH9-F1
#
_entry.id   AF-A0A353RFH9-F1
#
_cell.length_a   1.000
_cell.length_b   1.000
_cell.length_c   1.000
_cell.angle_alpha   90.00
_cell.angle_beta   90.00
_cell.angle_gamma   90.00
#
_symmetry.space_group_name_H-M   'P 1'
#
loop_
_entity.id
_entity.type
_entity.pdbx_description
1 polymer ?
#
loop_
_entity_poly.entity_id
_entity_poly.type
_entity_poly.pdbx_seq_one_letter_code
_entity_poly.pdbx_strand_id
1 'polypeptide(L)'
;AQKITASAKYIKKPNSEILTWTNRIIKFIGFAIIPIGGLLFYKQIAMSDQPLQDAVVSTVAALIGMIPEGLVLLSSVVLAVGVLRLSRRSALVQELYSIETLARVDTLCLDKTGTIT
;
A
#
# COMPACT_ATOMS: atom_id res chain seq x y z
N ALA A 1 -8.29 19.38 31.83
CA ALA A 1 -8.62 18.05 31.29
C ALA A 1 -9.09 18.10 29.83
N GLN A 2 -10.20 18.77 29.49
CA GLN A 2 -10.75 18.79 28.12
C GLN A 2 -9.77 19.21 27.00
N LYS A 3 -8.95 20.26 27.20
CA LYS A 3 -7.95 20.69 26.19
C LYS A 3 -6.86 19.64 25.92
N ILE A 4 -6.44 18.90 26.95
CA ILE A 4 -5.40 17.86 26.83
C ILE A 4 -5.98 16.63 26.12
N THR A 5 -7.18 16.18 26.53
CA THR A 5 -7.88 15.08 25.87
C THR A 5 -8.23 15.42 24.41
N ALA A 6 -8.61 16.66 24.12
CA ALA A 6 -8.87 17.11 22.75
C ALA A 6 -7.60 17.09 21.88
N SER A 7 -6.45 17.46 22.44
CA SER A 7 -5.16 17.43 21.73
C SER A 7 -4.62 16.00 21.54
N ALA A 8 -4.85 15.11 22.52
CA ALA A 8 -4.45 13.71 22.48
C ALA A 8 -5.32 12.84 21.54
N LYS A 9 -6.56 13.26 21.27
CA LYS A 9 -7.46 12.57 20.32
C LYS A 9 -7.01 12.71 18.86
N TYR A 10 -6.03 13.57 18.57
CA TYR A 10 -5.47 13.68 17.23
C TYR A 10 -4.62 12.44 16.91
N ILE A 11 -5.26 11.45 16.29
CA ILE A 11 -4.57 10.30 15.72
C ILE A 11 -3.89 10.77 14.42
N LYS A 12 -2.61 11.08 14.52
CA LYS A 12 -1.78 11.39 13.36
C LYS A 12 -1.65 10.12 12.51
N LYS A 13 -1.96 10.21 11.22
CA LYS A 13 -1.74 9.10 10.29
C LYS A 13 -0.26 8.66 10.34
N PRO A 14 0.03 7.35 10.31
CA PRO A 14 1.41 6.88 10.20
C PRO A 14 2.08 7.47 8.96
N ASN A 15 3.26 8.06 9.15
CA ASN A 15 4.10 8.48 8.03
C ASN A 15 4.83 7.25 7.50
N SER A 16 4.20 6.55 6.54
CA SER A 16 4.77 5.36 5.90
C SER A 16 5.25 5.69 4.49
N GLU A 17 6.54 5.49 4.23
CA GLU A 17 7.05 5.61 2.88
C GLU A 17 6.66 4.40 2.04
N ILE A 18 6.63 3.19 2.61
CA ILE A 18 6.15 2.00 1.88
C ILE A 18 4.74 2.24 1.33
N LEU A 19 3.80 2.70 2.16
CA LEU A 19 2.45 3.03 1.71
C LEU A 19 2.45 4.14 0.64
N THR A 20 3.30 5.15 0.81
CA THR A 20 3.40 6.29 -0.13
C THR A 20 3.92 5.84 -1.50
N TRP A 21 4.96 5.00 -1.52
CA TRP A 21 5.55 4.47 -2.74
C TRP A 21 4.64 3.46 -3.42
N THR A 22 3.99 2.57 -2.68
CA THR A 22 2.97 1.66 -3.23
C THR A 22 1.84 2.44 -3.89
N ASN A 23 1.31 3.48 -3.23
CA ASN A 23 0.29 4.35 -3.83
C ASN A 23 0.80 5.11 -5.06
N ARG A 24 2.08 5.52 -5.08
CA ARG A 24 2.69 6.17 -6.25
C ARG A 24 2.82 5.21 -7.43
N ILE A 25 3.23 3.96 -7.19
CA ILE A 25 3.30 2.89 -8.19
C ILE A 25 1.90 2.62 -8.75
N ILE A 26 0.89 2.44 -7.89
CA ILE A 26 -0.50 2.21 -8.31
C ILE A 26 -1.02 3.37 -9.17
N LYS A 27 -0.78 4.62 -8.78
CA LYS A 27 -1.18 5.78 -9.57
C LYS A 27 -0.49 5.85 -10.92
N PHE A 28 0.81 5.57 -10.95
CA PHE A 28 1.59 5.56 -12.18
C PHE A 28 1.11 4.48 -13.14
N ILE A 29 0.94 3.25 -12.65
CA ILE A 29 0.43 2.13 -13.44
C ILE A 29 -1.02 2.41 -13.87
N GLY A 30 -1.87 2.92 -12.99
CA GLY A 30 -3.25 3.27 -13.32
C GLY A 30 -3.35 4.29 -14.45
N PHE A 31 -2.47 5.30 -14.46
CA PHE A 31 -2.41 6.25 -15.57
C PHE A 31 -1.84 5.64 -16.85
N ALA A 32 -0.86 4.73 -16.76
CA ALA A 32 -0.25 4.04 -17.89
C ALA A 32 -1.18 3.01 -18.54
N ILE A 33 -2.03 2.33 -17.77
CA ILE A 33 -2.98 1.31 -18.24
C ILE A 33 -4.01 1.90 -19.21
N ILE A 34 -4.42 3.16 -19.03
CA ILE A 34 -5.43 3.80 -19.90
C ILE A 34 -4.97 3.90 -21.38
N PRO A 35 -3.84 4.55 -21.71
CA PRO A 35 -3.38 4.62 -23.09
C PRO A 35 -2.95 3.25 -23.63
N ILE A 36 -2.37 2.38 -22.80
CA ILE A 36 -1.99 1.03 -23.21
C ILE A 36 -3.21 0.20 -23.56
N GLY A 37 -4.26 0.24 -22.73
CA GLY A 37 -5.52 -0.46 -22.97
C GLY A 37 -6.22 0.04 -24.23
N GLY A 38 -6.26 1.35 -24.44
CA GLY A 38 -6.78 1.93 -25.69
C GLY A 38 -6.00 1.46 -26.93
N LEU A 39 -4.67 1.41 -26.83
CA LEU A 39 -3.82 0.95 -27.92
C LEU A 39 -3.98 -0.56 -28.20
N LEU A 40 -4.07 -1.39 -27.17
CA LEU A 40 -4.31 -2.83 -27.32
C LEU A 40 -5.67 -3.11 -27.97
N PHE A 41 -6.72 -2.43 -27.50
CA PHE A 41 -8.06 -2.57 -28.06
C PHE A 41 -8.13 -2.11 -29.53
N TYR A 42 -7.49 -0.97 -29.83
CA TYR A 42 -7.40 -0.47 -31.20
C TYR A 42 -6.68 -1.46 -32.11
N LYS A 43 -5.56 -2.03 -31.67
CA LYS A 43 -4.83 -3.05 -32.44
C LYS A 43 -5.69 -4.28 -32.70
N GLN A 44 -6.49 -4.73 -31.73
CA GLN A 44 -7.30 -5.92 -31.91
C GLN A 44 -8.41 -5.74 -32.95
N ILE A 45 -9.03 -4.55 -32.98
CA ILE A 45 -10.07 -4.22 -33.98
C ILE A 45 -9.45 -3.90 -35.34
N ALA A 46 -8.34 -3.16 -35.38
CA ALA A 46 -7.77 -2.67 -36.64
C ALA A 46 -6.86 -3.67 -37.36
N MET A 47 -6.25 -4.63 -36.65
CA MET A 47 -5.27 -5.57 -37.24
C MET A 47 -5.65 -7.05 -37.14
N SER A 48 -6.59 -7.43 -36.27
CA SER A 48 -6.89 -8.85 -36.01
C SER A 48 -8.28 -9.31 -36.49
N ASP A 49 -9.11 -8.42 -37.05
CA ASP A 49 -10.48 -8.71 -37.53
C ASP A 49 -11.32 -9.55 -36.53
N GLN A 50 -11.01 -9.44 -35.23
CA GLN A 50 -11.66 -10.24 -34.21
C GLN A 50 -13.05 -9.69 -33.90
N PRO A 51 -14.02 -10.57 -33.61
CA PRO A 51 -15.32 -10.11 -33.13
C PRO A 51 -15.12 -9.29 -31.86
N LEU A 52 -15.93 -8.23 -31.72
CA LEU A 52 -15.78 -7.22 -30.66
C LEU A 52 -15.72 -7.84 -29.25
N GLN A 53 -16.41 -8.96 -29.05
CA GLN A 53 -16.40 -9.72 -27.80
C GLN A 53 -15.00 -10.24 -27.45
N ASP A 54 -14.32 -10.88 -28.40
CA ASP A 54 -12.97 -11.44 -28.20
C ASP A 54 -11.93 -10.34 -27.99
N ALA A 55 -12.09 -9.21 -28.70
CA ALA A 55 -11.25 -8.04 -28.52
C ALA A 55 -11.35 -7.44 -27.12
N VAL A 56 -12.57 -7.35 -26.57
CA VAL A 56 -12.78 -6.89 -25.19
C VAL A 56 -12.15 -7.87 -24.21
N VAL A 57 -12.41 -9.17 -24.35
CA VAL A 57 -11.90 -10.20 -23.42
C VAL A 57 -10.37 -10.19 -23.41
N SER A 58 -9.73 -10.17 -24.58
CA SER A 58 -8.26 -10.15 -24.70
C SER A 58 -7.65 -8.88 -24.09
N THR A 59 -8.26 -7.72 -24.35
CA THR A 59 -7.79 -6.44 -23.80
C THR A 59 -7.90 -6.44 -22.28
N VAL A 60 -9.05 -6.84 -21.72
CA VAL A 60 -9.26 -6.87 -20.27
C VAL A 60 -8.29 -7.85 -19.59
N ALA A 61 -8.07 -9.03 -20.17
CA ALA A 61 -7.11 -9.99 -19.65
C ALA A 61 -5.68 -9.42 -19.59
N ALA A 62 -5.26 -8.69 -20.62
CA ALA A 62 -3.96 -8.02 -20.65
C ALA A 62 -3.87 -6.92 -19.58
N LEU A 63 -4.92 -6.11 -19.40
CA LEU A 63 -4.93 -5.03 -18.42
C LEU A 63 -4.91 -5.54 -16.98
N ILE A 64 -5.65 -6.60 -16.67
CA ILE A 64 -5.63 -7.23 -15.34
C ILE A 64 -4.22 -7.71 -15.00
N GLY A 65 -3.52 -8.33 -15.95
CA GLY A 65 -2.15 -8.80 -15.77
C GLY A 65 -1.12 -7.70 -15.49
N MET A 66 -1.44 -6.43 -15.75
CA MET A 66 -0.56 -5.28 -15.50
C MET A 66 -0.67 -4.73 -14.08
N ILE A 67 -1.69 -5.11 -13.32
CA ILE A 67 -1.90 -4.63 -11.95
C ILE A 67 -0.94 -5.38 -11.01
N PRO A 68 -0.13 -4.69 -10.18
CA PRO A 68 0.88 -5.33 -9.34
C PRO A 68 0.26 -5.91 -8.04
N GLU A 69 -0.75 -6.76 -8.16
CA GLU A 69 -1.48 -7.33 -7.01
C GLU A 69 -0.55 -8.12 -6.08
N GLY A 70 0.42 -8.85 -6.65
CA GLY A 70 1.42 -9.60 -5.90
C GLY A 70 2.29 -8.71 -5.00
N LEU A 71 2.68 -7.52 -5.45
CA LEU A 71 3.48 -6.59 -4.66
C LEU A 71 2.72 -6.12 -3.41
N VAL A 72 1.46 -5.71 -3.61
CA VAL A 72 0.60 -5.21 -2.52
C VAL A 72 0.31 -6.32 -1.52
N LEU A 73 0.01 -7.53 -2.01
CA LEU A 73 -0.23 -8.70 -1.17
C LEU A 73 1.00 -9.06 -0.34
N LEU A 74 2.16 -9.22 -0.98
CA LEU A 74 3.39 -9.62 -0.29
C LEU A 74 3.81 -8.60 0.77
N SER A 75 3.74 -7.30 0.46
CA SER A 75 4.06 -6.24 1.44
C SER A 75 3.17 -6.30 2.68
N SER A 76 1.86 -6.51 2.48
CA SER A 76 0.88 -6.62 3.57
C SER A 76 1.14 -7.87 4.44
N VAL A 77 1.43 -9.01 3.80
CA VAL A 77 1.76 -10.26 4.50
C VAL A 77 3.04 -10.12 5.33
N VAL A 78 4.09 -9.51 4.77
CA VAL A 78 5.35 -9.28 5.51
C VAL A 78 5.14 -8.40 6.74
N LEU A 79 4.39 -7.30 6.60
CA LEU A 79 4.05 -6.41 7.73
C LEU A 79 3.23 -7.15 8.79
N ALA A 80 2.22 -7.93 8.37
CA ALA A 80 1.40 -8.72 9.29
C ALA A 80 2.23 -9.75 10.07
N VAL A 81 3.12 -10.48 9.40
CA VAL A 81 4.06 -11.39 10.07
C VAL A 81 4.98 -10.65 11.03
N GLY A 82 5.42 -9.44 10.67
CA GLY A 82 6.17 -8.55 11.56
C GLY A 82 5.39 -8.19 12.83
N VAL A 83 4.11 -7.82 12.71
CA VAL A 83 3.23 -7.53 13.85
C VAL A 83 3.06 -8.77 14.73
N LEU A 84 2.82 -9.95 14.14
CA LEU A 84 2.70 -11.19 14.90
C LEU A 84 3.97 -11.51 15.69
N ARG A 85 5.15 -11.30 15.09
CA ARG A 85 6.45 -11.47 15.77
C ARG A 85 6.61 -10.51 16.94
N LEU A 86 6.20 -9.25 16.79
CA LEU A 86 6.33 -8.24 17.83
C LEU A 86 5.31 -8.44 18.96
N SER A 87 4.09 -8.87 18.63
CA SER A 87 3.04 -9.24 19.59
C SER A 87 3.47 -10.41 20.49
N ARG A 88 4.19 -11.41 19.93
CA ARG A 88 4.79 -12.50 20.73
C ARG A 88 5.85 -12.03 21.73
N ARG A 89 6.36 -10.80 21.59
CA ARG A 89 7.29 -10.14 22.52
C ARG A 89 6.59 -9.10 23.41
N SER A 90 5.27 -9.23 23.59
CA SER A 90 4.44 -8.33 24.39
C SER A 90 4.44 -6.87 23.94
N ALA A 91 4.74 -6.61 22.66
CA ALA A 91 4.66 -5.28 22.07
C ALA A 91 3.45 -5.18 21.14
N LEU A 92 2.49 -4.34 21.51
CA LEU A 92 1.25 -4.11 20.77
C LEU A 92 1.47 -3.11 19.63
N VAL A 93 1.30 -3.57 18.39
CA VAL A 93 1.32 -2.70 17.20
C VAL A 93 -0.11 -2.29 16.86
N GLN A 94 -0.41 -0.99 16.93
CA GLN A 94 -1.75 -0.46 16.64
C GLN A 94 -1.99 -0.25 15.13
N GLU A 95 -0.94 -0.04 14.35
CA GLU A 95 -0.98 0.24 12.91
C GLU A 95 0.13 -0.54 12.21
N LEU A 96 -0.20 -1.32 11.16
CA LEU A 96 0.76 -2.19 10.46
C LEU A 96 2.02 -1.44 10.00
N TYR A 97 1.82 -0.24 9.45
CA TYR A 97 2.90 0.58 8.92
C TYR A 97 3.77 1.26 9.99
N SER A 98 3.39 1.21 11.28
CA SER A 98 4.23 1.73 12.37
C SER A 98 5.52 0.93 12.55
N ILE A 99 5.56 -0.31 12.07
CA ILE A 99 6.80 -1.12 12.02
C ILE A 99 7.87 -0.44 11.16
N GLU A 100 7.47 0.13 10.03
CA GLU A 100 8.39 0.87 9.15
C GLU A 100 8.96 2.10 9.85
N THR A 101 8.10 2.85 10.55
CA THR A 101 8.53 4.03 11.31
C THR A 101 9.53 3.62 12.39
N LEU A 102 9.24 2.58 13.17
CA LEU A 102 10.15 2.07 14.21
C LEU A 102 11.48 1.59 13.65
N ALA A 103 11.51 1.04 12.42
CA ALA A 103 12.74 0.63 11.76
C ALA A 103 13.61 1.81 11.29
N ARG A 104 13.05 3.02 11.23
CA ARG A 104 13.70 4.24 10.70
C ARG A 104 13.89 5.34 11.74
N VAL A 105 13.60 5.08 13.01
CA VAL A 105 13.82 6.07 14.06
C VAL A 105 15.32 6.18 14.37
N ASP A 106 15.86 7.40 14.27
CA ASP A 106 17.25 7.69 14.65
C ASP A 106 17.35 8.22 16.09
N THR A 107 16.25 8.71 16.65
CA THR A 107 16.19 9.30 17.99
C THR A 107 14.97 8.77 18.73
N LEU A 108 15.20 8.21 19.91
CA LEU A 108 14.16 7.74 20.81
C LEU A 108 14.06 8.68 22.01
N CYS A 109 13.00 9.47 22.07
CA CYS A 109 12.68 10.29 23.23
C CYS A 109 11.93 9.45 24.25
N LEU A 110 12.54 9.22 25.42
CA LEU A 110 11.94 8.47 26.52
C LEU A 110 11.51 9.42 27.61
N ASP A 111 10.32 9.17 28.18
CA ASP A 111 9.93 9.81 29.43
C ASP A 111 10.67 9.14 30.61
N LYS A 112 10.92 9.89 31.69
CA LYS A 112 11.63 9.33 32.85
C LYS A 112 10.68 8.51 33.71
N THR A 113 9.63 9.16 34.22
CA THR A 113 8.73 8.61 35.25
C THR A 113 7.76 7.59 34.64
N GLY A 114 7.83 6.34 35.07
CA GLY A 114 6.94 5.26 34.60
C GLY A 114 7.29 4.66 33.23
N THR A 115 8.38 5.12 32.60
CA THR A 115 8.93 4.52 31.35
C THR A 115 10.35 3.98 31.57
N ILE A 116 11.28 4.78 32.12
CA ILE A 116 12.62 4.29 32.52
C ILE A 116 12.61 3.83 33.98
N THR A 117 12.03 4.65 34.87
CA THR A 117 11.89 4.41 36.31
C THR A 117 10.53 4.89 36.79
#